data_AF-A0A6I3IE51-F1
#
_entry.id   AF-A0A6I3IE51-F1
#
_cell.length_a   1.000
_cell.length_b   1.000
_cell.length_c   1.000
_cell.angle_alpha   90.00
_cell.angle_beta   90.00
_cell.angle_gamma   90.00
#
_symmetry.space_group_name_H-M   'P 1'
#
loop_
_entity.id
_entity.type
_entity.pdbx_description
1 polymer ?
#
loop_
_entity_poly.entity_id
_entity_poly.type
_entity_poly.pdbx_seq_one_letter_code
_entity_poly.pdbx_strand_id
1 'polypeptide(L)'
;MADNTLQGLFTHIDHVGIAVRDLDEAIEFYETRYGMTMAHREVNEEQGVAEAMMAVGDSTSHIQLLAPLDEHSTIAKFIDKSGVGIQQMAYRVESIDDVCATLKERGLRLLYPEPRRGTAGSRINFIHPKDAGGVLVELVEPAPGGMH
;
A
#
# COMPACT_ATOMS: atom_id res chain seq x y z
N MET A 1 8.38 36.21 2.59
CA MET A 1 8.81 34.83 2.89
C MET A 1 7.74 33.95 2.32
N ALA A 2 8.05 33.14 1.31
CA ALA A 2 7.05 32.24 0.74
C ALA A 2 6.56 31.30 1.86
N ASP A 3 5.25 31.19 2.00
CA ASP A 3 4.59 30.27 2.90
C ASP A 3 4.99 28.83 2.53
N ASN A 4 5.98 28.29 3.23
CA ASN A 4 6.57 26.98 2.96
C ASN A 4 5.72 25.82 3.51
N THR A 5 4.46 26.08 3.90
CA THR A 5 3.60 25.08 4.57
C THR A 5 3.06 23.99 3.64
N LEU A 6 3.21 24.13 2.32
CA LEU A 6 2.70 23.18 1.32
C LEU A 6 3.80 22.52 0.47
N GLN A 7 4.98 22.29 1.04
CA GLN A 7 5.96 21.42 0.39
C GLN A 7 5.34 20.01 0.23
N GLY A 8 5.46 19.44 -0.96
CA GLY A 8 4.94 18.11 -1.28
C GLY A 8 5.61 17.05 -0.40
N LEU A 9 4.80 16.23 0.28
CA LEU A 9 5.28 15.17 1.19
C LEU A 9 5.55 13.85 0.47
N PHE A 10 4.95 13.67 -0.71
CA PHE A 10 4.93 12.42 -1.46
C PHE A 10 5.71 12.59 -2.75
N THR A 11 6.48 11.57 -3.11
CA THR A 11 7.29 11.58 -4.33
C THR A 11 6.59 10.87 -5.49
N HIS A 12 5.88 9.78 -5.19
CA HIS A 12 5.23 8.93 -6.20
C HIS A 12 3.95 8.29 -5.64
N ILE A 13 3.09 7.80 -6.52
CA ILE A 13 2.22 6.67 -6.17
C ILE A 13 3.15 5.46 -6.07
N ASP A 14 3.19 4.82 -4.91
CA ASP A 14 4.02 3.64 -4.73
C ASP A 14 3.31 2.41 -5.31
N HIS A 15 2.09 2.16 -4.86
CA HIS A 15 1.25 1.11 -5.39
C HIS A 15 -0.24 1.38 -5.14
N VAL A 16 -1.08 0.64 -5.85
CA VAL A 16 -2.52 0.54 -5.58
C VAL A 16 -2.81 -0.87 -5.10
N GLY A 17 -3.32 -1.01 -3.88
CA GLY A 17 -3.68 -2.30 -3.30
C GLY A 17 -5.06 -2.75 -3.75
N ILE A 18 -5.15 -3.97 -4.30
CA ILE A 18 -6.38 -4.57 -4.80
C ILE A 18 -6.61 -5.88 -4.05
N ALA A 19 -7.68 -5.91 -3.25
CA ALA A 19 -8.10 -7.12 -2.55
C ALA A 19 -8.75 -8.10 -3.54
N VAL A 20 -8.22 -9.33 -3.60
CA VAL A 20 -8.66 -10.43 -4.47
C VAL A 20 -8.95 -11.67 -3.64
N ARG A 21 -9.78 -12.60 -4.16
CA ARG A 21 -10.12 -13.84 -3.44
C ARG A 21 -9.00 -14.88 -3.52
N ASP A 22 -8.42 -15.03 -4.70
CA ASP A 22 -7.37 -15.98 -5.00
C ASP A 22 -6.22 -15.22 -5.66
N LEU A 23 -5.01 -15.39 -5.13
CA LEU A 23 -3.84 -14.65 -5.62
C LEU A 23 -3.37 -15.18 -6.98
N ASP A 24 -3.37 -16.50 -7.16
CA ASP A 24 -2.83 -17.12 -8.36
C ASP A 24 -3.75 -16.86 -9.56
N GLU A 25 -5.08 -16.95 -9.37
CA GLU A 25 -6.07 -16.58 -10.39
C GLU A 25 -5.94 -15.10 -10.78
N ALA A 26 -5.71 -14.23 -9.80
CA ALA A 26 -5.53 -12.80 -10.05
C ALA A 26 -4.21 -12.52 -10.79
N ILE A 27 -3.10 -13.12 -10.39
CA ILE A 27 -1.82 -12.98 -11.11
C ILE A 27 -1.99 -13.43 -12.56
N GLU A 28 -2.54 -14.63 -12.79
CA GLU A 28 -2.76 -15.16 -14.14
C GLU A 28 -3.63 -14.20 -14.97
N PHE A 29 -4.68 -13.64 -14.39
CA PHE A 29 -5.52 -12.66 -15.07
C PHE A 29 -4.72 -11.40 -15.47
N TYR A 30 -3.94 -10.82 -14.56
CA TYR A 30 -3.15 -9.62 -14.83
C TYR A 30 -2.05 -9.88 -15.87
N GLU A 31 -1.41 -11.05 -15.83
CA GLU A 31 -0.39 -11.43 -16.81
C GLU A 31 -1.01 -11.70 -18.19
N THR A 32 -2.05 -12.53 -18.26
CA THR A 32 -2.60 -13.01 -19.54
C THR A 32 -3.54 -12.03 -20.23
N ARG A 33 -4.26 -11.21 -19.46
CA ARG A 33 -5.27 -10.28 -20.00
C ARG A 33 -4.75 -8.87 -20.12
N TYR A 34 -3.92 -8.42 -19.18
CA TYR A 34 -3.37 -7.06 -19.20
C TYR A 34 -1.92 -7.01 -19.67
N GLY A 35 -1.23 -8.16 -19.77
CA GLY A 35 0.17 -8.19 -20.20
C GLY A 35 1.15 -7.62 -19.16
N MET A 36 0.74 -7.59 -17.89
CA MET A 36 1.62 -7.17 -16.79
C MET A 36 2.57 -8.31 -16.41
N THR A 37 3.62 -7.98 -15.65
CA THR A 37 4.57 -8.97 -15.13
C THR A 37 4.60 -8.90 -13.62
N MET A 38 4.62 -10.05 -12.95
CA MET A 38 4.83 -10.09 -11.50
C MET A 38 6.29 -9.74 -11.19
N ALA A 39 6.50 -8.62 -10.49
CA ALA A 39 7.81 -8.14 -10.06
C ALA A 39 8.27 -8.77 -8.75
N HIS A 40 7.32 -9.03 -7.83
CA HIS A 40 7.59 -9.59 -6.51
C HIS A 40 6.38 -10.35 -5.99
N ARG A 41 6.61 -11.34 -5.13
CA ARG A 41 5.57 -12.08 -4.39
C ARG A 41 6.09 -12.40 -3.00
N GLU A 42 5.25 -12.21 -2.00
CA GLU A 42 5.56 -12.61 -0.63
C GLU A 42 4.30 -13.07 0.13
N VAL A 43 4.54 -13.72 1.27
CA VAL A 43 3.50 -14.15 2.19
C VAL A 43 3.83 -13.53 3.54
N ASN A 44 2.87 -12.78 4.08
CA ASN A 44 2.94 -12.23 5.42
C ASN A 44 2.00 -13.04 6.34
N GLU A 45 2.53 -14.09 6.95
CA GLU A 45 1.77 -14.95 7.85
C GLU A 45 1.24 -14.19 9.08
N GLU A 46 1.97 -13.20 9.59
CA GLU A 46 1.55 -12.39 10.74
C GLU A 46 0.28 -11.58 10.43
N GLN A 47 0.17 -11.07 9.19
CA GLN A 47 -1.00 -10.32 8.74
C GLN A 47 -2.09 -11.20 8.10
N GLY A 48 -1.79 -12.48 7.85
CA GLY A 48 -2.71 -13.41 7.18
C GLY A 48 -2.94 -13.05 5.72
N VAL A 49 -1.92 -12.55 5.01
CA VAL A 49 -2.05 -12.05 3.63
C VAL A 49 -0.96 -12.63 2.73
N ALA A 50 -1.34 -13.08 1.55
CA ALA A 50 -0.42 -13.32 0.44
C ALA A 50 -0.53 -12.16 -0.56
N GLU A 51 0.60 -11.72 -1.09
CA GLU A 51 0.64 -10.55 -1.95
C GLU A 51 1.57 -10.71 -3.16
N ALA A 52 1.22 -10.01 -4.23
CA ALA A 52 2.02 -9.94 -5.45
C ALA A 52 2.03 -8.52 -6.01
N MET A 53 3.23 -8.02 -6.33
CA MET A 53 3.42 -6.74 -6.99
C MET A 53 3.46 -6.96 -8.51
N MET A 54 2.50 -6.39 -9.22
CA MET A 54 2.42 -6.41 -10.68
C MET A 54 2.99 -5.10 -11.24
N ALA A 55 4.02 -5.19 -12.09
CA ALA A 55 4.68 -4.04 -12.70
C ALA A 55 3.80 -3.33 -13.74
N VAL A 56 3.78 -2.00 -13.72
CA VAL A 56 2.99 -1.16 -14.63
C VAL A 56 3.90 -0.55 -15.71
N GLY A 57 4.13 -1.29 -16.80
CA GLY A 57 5.06 -0.85 -17.84
C GLY A 57 6.46 -0.59 -17.28
N ASP A 58 7.07 0.54 -17.65
CA ASP A 58 8.38 0.97 -17.16
C ASP A 58 8.30 1.87 -15.91
N SER A 59 7.12 1.93 -15.26
CA SER A 59 6.92 2.73 -14.05
C SER A 59 7.53 2.06 -12.82
N THR A 60 7.88 2.86 -11.81
CA THR A 60 8.22 2.40 -10.45
C THR A 60 6.97 2.22 -9.57
N SER A 61 5.77 2.44 -10.13
CA SER A 61 4.50 2.17 -9.45
C SER A 61 3.99 0.78 -9.76
N HIS A 62 3.33 0.15 -8.77
CA HIS A 62 2.84 -1.21 -8.87
C HIS A 62 1.33 -1.31 -8.64
N ILE A 63 0.74 -2.42 -9.11
CA ILE A 63 -0.51 -2.93 -8.56
C ILE A 63 -0.17 -4.01 -7.55
N GLN A 64 -0.57 -3.85 -6.30
CA GLN A 64 -0.38 -4.86 -5.26
C GLN A 64 -1.65 -5.69 -5.15
N LEU A 65 -1.61 -6.94 -5.60
CA LEU A 65 -2.68 -7.90 -5.40
C LEU A 65 -2.57 -8.46 -3.98
N LEU A 66 -3.67 -8.46 -3.25
CA LEU A 66 -3.74 -8.87 -1.84
C LEU A 66 -4.80 -9.96 -1.68
N ALA A 67 -4.40 -11.18 -1.34
CA ALA A 67 -5.30 -12.29 -1.06
C ALA A 67 -5.24 -12.70 0.42
N PRO A 68 -6.38 -13.01 1.05
CA PRO A 68 -6.40 -13.48 2.42
C PRO A 68 -5.86 -14.92 2.51
N LEU A 69 -5.03 -15.20 3.51
CA LEU A 69 -4.63 -16.58 3.86
C LEU A 69 -5.72 -17.29 4.67
N ASP A 70 -6.51 -16.52 5.43
CA ASP A 70 -7.62 -17.00 6.25
C ASP A 70 -8.74 -15.96 6.37
N GLU A 71 -9.88 -16.40 6.92
CA GLU A 71 -11.09 -15.60 7.14
C GLU A 71 -10.94 -14.50 8.20
N HIS A 72 -9.86 -14.51 8.99
CA HIS A 72 -9.62 -13.54 10.05
C HIS A 72 -8.78 -12.34 9.60
N SER A 73 -8.10 -12.45 8.46
CA SER A 73 -7.28 -11.38 7.86
C SER A 73 -8.08 -10.09 7.57
N THR A 74 -7.38 -8.96 7.51
CA THR A 74 -7.99 -7.66 7.18
C THR A 74 -8.56 -7.63 5.76
N ILE A 75 -7.93 -8.36 4.84
CA ILE A 75 -8.36 -8.49 3.45
C ILE A 75 -9.64 -9.32 3.33
N ALA A 76 -9.75 -10.44 4.06
CA ALA A 76 -11.00 -11.23 4.09
C ALA A 76 -12.19 -10.36 4.55
N LYS A 77 -12.01 -9.64 5.66
CA LYS A 77 -13.03 -8.71 6.18
C LYS A 77 -13.38 -7.59 5.21
N PHE A 78 -12.40 -7.08 4.45
CA PHE A 78 -12.67 -6.09 3.40
C PHE A 78 -13.53 -6.69 2.29
N ILE A 79 -13.16 -7.88 1.79
CA ILE A 79 -13.89 -8.56 0.71
C ILE A 79 -15.33 -8.90 1.13
N ASP A 80 -15.55 -9.34 2.36
CA ASP A 80 -16.90 -9.64 2.86
C ASP A 80 -17.79 -8.41 2.92
N LYS A 81 -17.21 -7.25 3.25
CA LYS A 81 -17.93 -5.99 3.38
C LYS A 81 -18.15 -5.29 2.04
N SER A 82 -17.15 -5.30 1.18
CA SER A 82 -17.06 -4.40 0.01
C SER A 82 -16.92 -5.14 -1.32
N GLY A 83 -16.73 -6.45 -1.30
CA GLY A 83 -16.32 -7.23 -2.46
C GLY A 83 -14.83 -7.09 -2.79
N VAL A 84 -14.43 -7.77 -3.87
CA VAL A 84 -13.11 -7.60 -4.51
C VAL A 84 -13.00 -6.17 -5.06
N GLY A 85 -11.86 -5.53 -4.89
CA GLY A 85 -11.65 -4.17 -5.40
C GLY A 85 -10.46 -3.44 -4.78
N ILE A 86 -10.32 -2.16 -5.16
CA ILE A 86 -9.27 -1.28 -4.62
C ILE A 86 -9.49 -1.10 -3.13
N GLN A 87 -8.48 -1.48 -2.35
CA GLN A 87 -8.50 -1.47 -0.89
C GLN A 87 -7.69 -0.31 -0.32
N GLN A 88 -6.54 0.04 -0.93
CA GLN A 88 -5.68 1.14 -0.50
C GLN A 88 -4.97 1.85 -1.65
N MET A 89 -4.60 3.11 -1.39
CA MET A 89 -3.73 3.92 -2.23
C MET A 89 -2.46 4.22 -1.46
N ALA A 90 -1.30 3.84 -1.99
CA ALA A 90 -0.02 4.05 -1.32
C ALA A 90 0.80 5.16 -1.98
N TYR A 91 1.35 6.04 -1.16
CA TYR A 91 2.24 7.12 -1.58
C TYR A 91 3.64 6.91 -1.04
N ARG A 92 4.64 7.07 -1.91
CA ARG A 92 6.06 6.97 -1.55
C ARG A 92 6.53 8.25 -0.85
N VAL A 93 7.30 8.08 0.23
CA VAL A 93 7.90 9.15 1.02
C VAL A 93 9.41 8.95 1.15
N GLU A 94 10.15 10.05 1.31
CA GLU A 94 11.61 9.99 1.54
C GLU A 94 11.96 9.64 2.99
N SER A 95 11.18 10.15 3.95
CA SER A 95 11.34 9.90 5.38
C SER A 95 9.96 9.72 6.00
N ILE A 96 9.63 8.49 6.42
CA ILE A 96 8.30 8.24 6.96
C ILE A 96 8.10 8.93 8.31
N ASP A 97 9.17 9.11 9.09
CA ASP A 97 9.10 9.72 10.42
C ASP A 97 8.74 11.21 10.30
N ASP A 98 9.42 11.95 9.40
CA ASP A 98 9.16 13.37 9.16
C ASP A 98 7.77 13.60 8.56
N VAL A 99 7.36 12.74 7.62
CA VAL A 99 6.03 12.80 7.02
C VAL A 99 4.95 12.48 8.06
N CYS A 100 5.15 11.47 8.91
CA CYS A 100 4.22 11.16 9.99
C CYS A 100 4.08 12.32 10.98
N ALA A 101 5.20 12.93 11.39
CA ALA A 101 5.19 14.11 12.26
C ALA A 101 4.43 15.27 11.61
N THR A 102 4.74 15.59 10.36
CA THR A 102 4.10 16.67 9.61
C THR A 102 2.59 16.43 9.43
N LEU A 103 2.16 15.21 9.10
CA LEU A 103 0.73 14.90 8.94
C LEU A 103 -0.02 14.99 10.27
N LYS A 104 0.61 14.56 11.39
CA LYS A 104 0.05 14.73 12.74
C LYS A 104 -0.08 16.21 13.12
N GLU A 105 0.92 17.03 12.83
CA GLU A 105 0.86 18.50 13.03
C GLU A 105 -0.24 19.15 12.19
N ARG A 106 -0.50 18.63 10.99
CA ARG A 106 -1.61 19.04 10.12
C ARG A 106 -2.98 18.48 10.56
N GLY A 107 -3.05 17.82 11.71
CA GLY A 107 -4.30 17.36 12.33
C GLY A 107 -4.82 16.02 11.83
N LEU A 108 -4.02 15.25 11.08
CA LEU A 108 -4.41 13.93 10.59
C LEU A 108 -4.03 12.84 11.61
N ARG A 109 -4.94 11.90 11.85
CA ARG A 109 -4.64 10.69 12.62
C ARG A 109 -3.93 9.67 11.75
N LEU A 110 -2.93 9.01 12.33
CA LEU A 110 -2.30 7.83 11.74
C LEU A 110 -2.77 6.57 12.47
N LEU A 111 -2.83 5.44 11.76
CA LEU A 111 -3.29 4.18 12.34
C LEU A 111 -2.27 3.56 13.29
N TYR A 112 -0.97 3.70 13.00
CA TYR A 112 0.08 3.21 13.88
C TYR A 112 0.75 4.36 14.64
N PRO A 113 1.04 4.16 15.95
CA PRO A 113 1.81 5.14 16.71
C PRO A 113 3.19 5.36 16.09
N GLU A 114 3.84 4.26 15.69
CA GLU A 114 5.14 4.18 15.02
C GLU A 114 5.02 3.39 13.71
N PRO A 115 5.84 3.71 12.68
CA PRO A 115 5.87 2.96 11.41
C PRO A 115 6.15 1.45 11.61
N ARG A 116 5.53 0.62 10.77
CA ARG A 116 5.70 -0.85 10.75
C ARG A 116 6.46 -1.31 9.52
N ARG A 117 6.78 -2.60 9.44
CA ARG A 117 7.34 -3.21 8.23
C ARG A 117 6.24 -3.59 7.26
N GLY A 118 6.44 -3.24 6.00
CA GLY A 118 5.63 -3.66 4.86
C GLY A 118 6.42 -4.54 3.88
N THR A 119 5.91 -4.64 2.67
CA THR A 119 6.49 -5.41 1.56
C THR A 119 7.97 -5.11 1.36
N ALA A 120 8.77 -6.14 1.06
CA ALA A 120 10.20 -6.02 0.79
C ALA A 120 10.99 -5.26 1.89
N GLY A 121 10.49 -5.27 3.13
CA GLY A 121 11.13 -4.62 4.28
C GLY A 121 10.95 -3.10 4.36
N SER A 122 10.11 -2.52 3.51
CA SER A 122 9.72 -1.10 3.58
C SER A 122 9.20 -0.71 4.96
N ARG A 123 9.22 0.60 5.26
CA ARG A 123 8.56 1.15 6.44
C ARG A 123 7.24 1.76 6.02
N ILE A 124 6.17 1.45 6.74
CA ILE A 124 4.81 1.83 6.38
C ILE A 124 4.02 2.41 7.56
N ASN A 125 3.08 3.29 7.23
CA ASN A 125 2.02 3.75 8.13
C ASN A 125 0.81 4.16 7.29
N PHE A 126 -0.33 4.40 7.94
CA PHE A 126 -1.57 4.72 7.25
C PHE A 126 -2.21 5.96 7.84
N ILE A 127 -2.77 6.82 6.99
CA ILE A 127 -3.66 7.88 7.42
C ILE A 127 -5.01 7.23 7.76
N HIS A 128 -5.61 7.62 8.88
CA HIS A 128 -6.92 7.11 9.26
C HIS A 128 -7.96 7.48 8.18
N PRO A 129 -8.72 6.52 7.62
CA PRO A 129 -9.64 6.81 6.50
C PRO A 129 -10.69 7.90 6.78
N LYS A 130 -11.08 8.10 8.04
CA LYS A 130 -12.03 9.15 8.43
C LYS A 130 -11.47 10.56 8.23
N ASP A 131 -10.15 10.72 8.23
CA ASP A 131 -9.49 11.99 7.99
C ASP A 131 -9.09 12.15 6.51
N ALA A 132 -8.99 11.04 5.77
CA ALA A 132 -8.68 10.99 4.34
C ALA A 132 -9.92 10.80 3.44
N GLY A 133 -11.10 11.25 3.89
CA GLY A 133 -12.31 11.23 3.06
C GLY A 133 -12.82 9.82 2.68
N GLY A 134 -12.51 8.81 3.49
CA GLY A 134 -12.91 7.42 3.28
C GLY A 134 -11.86 6.55 2.59
N VAL A 135 -10.76 7.13 2.08
CA VAL A 135 -9.68 6.39 1.43
C VAL A 135 -8.70 5.88 2.47
N LEU A 136 -8.31 4.60 2.39
CA LEU A 136 -7.15 4.10 3.13
C LEU A 136 -5.89 4.52 2.40
N VAL A 137 -5.21 5.53 2.94
CA VAL A 137 -3.96 6.06 2.38
C VAL A 137 -2.78 5.48 3.14
N GLU A 138 -1.91 4.77 2.42
CA GLU A 138 -0.66 4.24 2.93
C GLU A 138 0.51 5.18 2.61
N LEU A 139 1.46 5.24 3.54
CA LEU A 139 2.73 5.95 3.43
C LEU A 139 3.83 4.91 3.37
N VAL A 140 4.66 4.94 2.33
CA VAL A 140 5.70 3.92 2.09
C VAL A 140 7.07 4.58 1.98
N GLU A 141 7.98 4.24 2.89
CA GLU A 141 9.41 4.50 2.76
C GLU A 141 10.10 3.18 2.35
N PRO A 142 10.59 3.07 1.10
CA PRO A 142 11.32 1.91 0.64
C PRO A 142 12.52 1.57 1.53
N ALA A 143 12.80 0.28 1.72
CA ALA A 143 14.06 -0.13 2.33
C ALA A 143 15.25 0.24 1.42
N PRO A 144 16.45 0.54 1.97
CA PRO A 144 17.65 0.75 1.16
C PRO A 144 17.92 -0.46 0.25
N GLY A 145 17.93 -0.26 -1.07
CA GLY A 145 18.11 -1.33 -2.05
C GLY A 145 16.88 -2.21 -2.28
N GLY A 146 15.73 -1.90 -1.67
CA GLY A 146 14.45 -2.52 -1.98
C GLY A 146 13.98 -2.14 -3.39
N MET A 147 13.51 -3.12 -4.15
CA MET A 147 12.90 -2.88 -5.45
C MET A 147 11.49 -2.32 -5.26
N HIS A 148 11.32 -1.02 -5.48
CA HIS A 148 10.02 -0.39 -5.75
C HIS A 148 10.15 0.64 -6.87
#